data_AF-A0A5A7TXR6-F1
#
_entry.id   AF-A0A5A7TXR6-F1
#
_cell.length_a   1.000
_cell.length_b   1.000
_cell.length_c   1.000
_cell.angle_alpha   90.00
_cell.angle_beta   90.00
_cell.angle_gamma   90.00
#
_symmetry.space_group_name_H-M   'P 1'
#
loop_
_entity.id
_entity.type
_entity.pdbx_description
1 polymer ?
#
loop_
_entity_poly.entity_id
_entity_poly.type
_entity_poly.pdbx_seq_one_letter_code
_entity_poly.pdbx_strand_id
1 'polypeptide(L)'
;MDLSIFLDFVATVNNDENLNERDSNTFHVIISRKLIKEQEERLLETLKKNKQAIGWTLDDLEGIDPSFCTHIIDLEEEAKDKVQLQRRLNPTLMEVGKKEVLKLKDVGIIYPVPNSM
;
A
#
# COMPACT_ATOMS: atom_id res chain seq x y z
N MET A 1 13.37 31.35 11.45
CA MET A 1 12.90 30.01 11.06
C MET A 1 14.12 29.12 11.06
N ASP A 2 14.18 28.21 12.01
CA ASP A 2 15.36 27.39 12.22
C ASP A 2 15.43 26.30 11.14
N LEU A 3 16.48 26.31 10.30
CA LEU A 3 16.74 25.32 9.25
C LEU A 3 17.02 23.91 9.81
N SER A 4 17.11 23.78 11.13
CA SER A 4 17.39 22.55 11.87
C SER A 4 16.26 21.51 11.85
N ILE A 5 15.09 21.81 11.27
CA ILE A 5 13.96 20.87 11.20
C ILE A 5 14.12 19.81 10.08
N PHE A 6 14.99 20.05 9.09
CA PHE A 6 15.15 19.13 7.95
C PHE A 6 16.08 17.93 8.19
N LEU A 7 16.55 17.72 9.43
CA LEU A 7 17.40 16.58 9.80
C LEU A 7 16.62 15.60 10.69
N ASP A 8 15.60 14.97 10.11
CA ASP A 8 14.93 13.83 10.74
C ASP A 8 15.78 12.55 10.61
N PHE A 9 15.69 11.67 11.61
CA PHE A 9 16.37 10.38 11.61
C PHE A 9 15.46 9.32 11.00
N VAL A 10 15.98 8.56 10.03
CA VAL A 10 15.27 7.43 9.42
C VAL A 10 15.59 6.18 10.23
N ALA A 11 14.59 5.66 10.96
CA ALA A 11 14.69 4.39 11.64
C ALA A 11 14.14 3.26 10.75
N THR A 12 14.76 2.10 10.86
CA THR A 12 14.31 0.89 10.15
C THR A 12 13.80 -0.10 11.18
N VAL A 13 12.53 -0.50 11.05
CA VAL A 13 11.93 -1.53 11.91
C VAL A 13 12.04 -2.87 11.19
N ASN A 14 13.08 -3.65 11.51
CA ASN A 14 13.30 -5.01 11.00
C ASN A 14 12.94 -6.06 12.05
N ASN A 15 12.49 -7.22 11.58
CA ASN A 15 12.39 -8.44 12.35
C ASN A 15 13.09 -9.54 11.55
N ASP A 16 14.15 -10.13 12.12
CA ASP A 16 14.49 -11.55 12.08
C ASP A 16 16.00 -11.82 11.94
N GLU A 17 16.52 -12.66 12.84
CA GLU A 17 17.84 -13.31 12.75
C GLU A 17 17.82 -14.51 11.78
N ASN A 18 16.88 -14.55 10.82
CA ASN A 18 16.77 -15.65 9.86
C ASN A 18 16.92 -15.14 8.43
N LEU A 19 18.14 -15.30 7.89
CA LEU A 19 18.64 -14.80 6.61
C LEU A 19 18.06 -15.49 5.36
N ASN A 20 16.79 -15.89 5.34
CA ASN A 20 16.22 -16.57 4.17
C ASN A 20 14.74 -16.26 3.96
N GLU A 21 14.41 -15.02 3.61
CA GLU A 21 13.35 -14.70 2.64
C GLU A 21 13.50 -13.23 2.26
N ARG A 22 13.06 -12.86 1.06
CA ARG A 22 13.19 -11.48 0.57
C ARG A 22 12.27 -10.58 1.38
N ASP A 23 12.77 -10.00 2.46
CA ASP A 23 12.03 -9.20 3.43
C ASP A 23 11.21 -8.07 2.78
N SER A 24 9.90 -8.31 2.59
CA SER A 24 8.89 -7.31 2.22
C SER A 24 8.33 -6.56 3.44
N ASN A 25 8.79 -6.91 4.64
CA ASN A 25 8.14 -6.50 5.90
C ASN A 25 8.93 -5.43 6.70
N THR A 26 9.83 -4.72 6.03
CA THR A 26 10.58 -3.61 6.60
C THR A 26 9.85 -2.29 6.38
N PHE A 27 9.43 -1.66 7.47
CA PHE A 27 8.84 -0.32 7.43
C PHE A 27 9.89 0.73 7.77
N HIS A 28 10.04 1.71 6.87
CA HIS A 28 10.82 2.91 7.15
C HIS A 28 9.95 3.90 7.92
N VAL A 29 10.37 4.23 9.14
CA VAL A 29 9.68 5.20 10.00
C VAL A 29 10.60 6.37 10.23
N ILE A 30 10.12 7.58 9.95
CA ILE A 30 10.84 8.82 10.22
C ILE A 30 10.48 9.26 11.64
N ILE A 31 11.48 9.40 12.51
CA ILE A 31 11.30 9.83 13.90
C ILE A 31 12.07 11.11 14.19
N SER A 32 11.52 11.92 15.10
CA SER A 32 12.12 13.21 15.44
C SER A 32 13.44 13.03 16.18
N ARG A 33 14.47 13.78 15.77
CA ARG A 33 15.79 13.80 16.43
C ARG A 33 15.77 14.38 17.85
N LYS A 34 14.68 15.03 18.27
CA LYS A 34 14.53 15.63 19.61
C LYS A 34 14.23 14.61 20.71
N LEU A 35 14.01 13.35 20.36
CA LEU A 35 13.74 12.28 21.31
C LEU A 35 15.01 11.94 22.10
N ILE A 36 14.86 11.74 23.41
CA ILE A 36 15.92 11.14 24.23
C ILE A 36 15.95 9.62 23.99
N LYS A 37 17.11 8.98 24.22
CA LYS A 37 17.30 7.54 23.95
C LYS A 37 16.20 6.64 24.55
N GLU A 38 15.79 6.91 25.78
CA GLU A 38 14.73 6.14 26.44
C GLU A 38 13.37 6.29 25.74
N GLN A 39 13.04 7.50 25.25
CA GLN A 39 11.82 7.75 24.49
C GLN A 39 11.87 7.11 23.11
N GLU A 40 13.03 7.14 22.47
CA GLU A 40 13.29 6.47 21.19
C GLU A 40 13.09 4.97 21.31
N GLU A 41 13.71 4.32 22.30
CA GLU A 41 13.59 2.88 22.55
C GLU A 41 12.13 2.49 22.81
N ARG A 42 11.42 3.24 23.66
CA ARG A 42 10.00 2.99 23.96
C ARG A 42 9.09 3.16 22.74
N LEU A 43 9.38 4.16 21.89
CA LEU A 43 8.65 4.38 20.65
C LEU A 43 8.90 3.23 19.66
N LEU A 44 10.15 2.82 19.47
CA LEU A 44 10.51 1.71 18.61
C LEU A 44 9.88 0.40 19.07
N GLU A 45 9.83 0.14 20.38
CA GLU A 45 9.15 -1.03 20.93
C GLU A 45 7.63 -1.00 20.64
N THR A 46 7.00 0.16 20.78
CA THR A 46 5.58 0.35 20.49
C THR A 46 5.28 0.16 19.01
N LEU A 47 6.13 0.67 18.13
CA LEU A 47 6.03 0.50 16.68
C LEU A 47 6.24 -0.97 16.27
N LYS A 48 7.22 -1.65 16.87
CA LYS A 48 7.44 -3.09 16.68
C LYS A 48 6.24 -3.93 17.13
N LYS A 49 5.51 -3.51 18.16
CA LYS A 49 4.28 -4.20 18.62
C LYS A 49 3.08 -3.90 17.72
N ASN A 50 2.99 -2.70 17.16
CA ASN A 50 1.84 -2.23 16.37
C ASN A 50 2.16 -2.13 14.87
N LYS A 51 2.86 -3.11 14.29
CA LYS A 51 3.31 -3.04 12.88
C LYS A 51 2.15 -2.85 11.89
N GLN A 52 1.03 -3.55 12.10
CA GLN A 52 -0.17 -3.43 11.26
C GLN A 52 -0.76 -2.00 11.23
N ALA A 53 -0.48 -1.19 12.25
CA ALA A 53 -0.95 0.20 12.29
C ALA A 53 -0.01 1.17 11.55
N ILE A 54 1.25 0.78 11.27
CA ILE A 54 2.25 1.64 10.61
C ILE A 54 1.97 1.74 9.12
N GLY A 55 1.51 0.64 8.51
CA GLY A 55 1.15 0.59 7.11
C GLY A 55 0.50 -0.73 6.76
N TRP A 56 -0.24 -0.71 5.65
CA TRP A 56 -0.77 -1.91 5.02
C TRP A 56 0.17 -2.29 3.90
N THR A 57 0.68 -3.52 3.93
CA THR A 57 1.28 -4.15 2.76
C THR A 57 0.17 -4.67 1.83
N LEU A 58 0.50 -4.99 0.59
CA LEU A 58 -0.47 -5.64 -0.31
C LEU A 58 -0.92 -7.00 0.24
N ASP A 59 -0.07 -7.66 1.02
CA ASP A 59 -0.39 -8.93 1.68
C ASP A 59 -1.39 -8.76 2.84
N ASP A 60 -1.43 -7.57 3.47
CA ASP A 60 -2.42 -7.23 4.51
C ASP A 60 -3.80 -6.88 3.93
N LEU A 61 -3.88 -6.60 2.62
CA LEU A 61 -5.11 -6.25 1.92
C LEU A 61 -5.78 -7.52 1.39
N GLU A 62 -6.47 -8.25 2.27
CA GLU A 62 -7.41 -9.28 1.82
C GLU A 62 -8.57 -8.62 1.07
N GLY A 63 -8.82 -9.05 -0.17
CA GLY A 63 -10.00 -8.60 -0.92
C GLY A 63 -11.28 -8.84 -0.12
N ILE A 64 -12.20 -7.87 -0.14
CA ILE A 64 -13.51 -8.04 0.54
C ILE A 64 -14.32 -9.07 -0.24
N ASP A 65 -14.79 -10.11 0.44
CA ASP A 65 -15.68 -11.10 -0.16
C ASP A 65 -16.98 -10.42 -0.62
N PRO A 66 -17.37 -10.52 -1.91
CA PRO A 66 -18.58 -9.88 -2.42
C PRO A 66 -19.87 -10.32 -1.71
N SER A 67 -19.89 -11.52 -1.12
CA SER A 67 -21.04 -12.03 -0.35
C SER A 67 -21.19 -11.32 0.98
N PHE A 68 -20.10 -10.79 1.54
CA PHE A 68 -20.13 -10.04 2.80
C PHE A 68 -20.60 -8.60 2.59
N CYS A 69 -20.09 -7.94 1.55
CA CYS A 69 -20.45 -6.56 1.24
C CYS A 69 -20.40 -6.30 -0.26
N THR A 70 -21.56 -6.00 -0.85
CA THR A 70 -21.65 -5.46 -2.21
C THR A 70 -22.14 -4.03 -2.12
N HIS A 71 -21.38 -3.10 -2.68
CA HIS A 71 -21.84 -1.74 -2.89
C HIS A 71 -22.54 -1.64 -4.24
N ILE A 72 -23.79 -1.17 -4.24
CA ILE A 72 -24.56 -0.90 -5.45
C ILE A 72 -24.45 0.60 -5.72
N ILE A 73 -23.98 0.94 -6.92
CA ILE A 73 -23.93 2.32 -7.40
C ILE A 73 -25.20 2.56 -8.21
N ASP A 74 -26.11 3.36 -7.68
CA ASP A 74 -27.31 3.78 -8.39
C ASP A 74 -26.96 4.82 -9.47
N LEU A 75 -27.47 4.60 -10.68
CA LEU A 75 -27.30 5.50 -11.81
C LEU A 75 -28.61 6.26 -12.09
N GLU A 76 -28.50 7.42 -12.74
CA GLU A 76 -29.67 8.16 -13.22
C GLU A 76 -30.44 7.34 -14.27
N GLU A 77 -31.77 7.48 -14.32
CA GLU A 77 -32.65 6.66 -15.18
C GLU A 77 -32.31 6.72 -16.67
N GLU A 78 -31.73 7.82 -17.15
CA GLU A 78 -31.34 8.02 -18.55
C GLU A 78 -29.84 7.78 -18.82
N ALA A 79 -29.09 7.32 -17.81
CA ALA A 79 -27.66 7.07 -17.95
C ALA A 79 -27.40 5.96 -18.99
N LYS A 80 -26.47 6.22 -19.92
CA LYS A 80 -26.05 5.25 -20.93
C LYS A 80 -24.61 4.85 -20.70
N ASP A 81 -24.35 3.56 -20.91
CA ASP A 81 -22.99 3.04 -20.92
C ASP A 81 -22.16 3.73 -22.01
N LYS A 82 -20.94 4.11 -21.67
CA LYS A 82 -20.01 4.76 -22.59
C LYS A 82 -18.68 4.05 -22.57
N VAL A 83 -18.36 3.39 -23.69
CA VAL A 83 -17.03 2.81 -23.89
C VAL A 83 -16.06 3.94 -24.25
N GLN A 84 -15.08 4.19 -23.37
CA GLN A 84 -13.98 5.09 -23.64
C GLN A 84 -12.78 4.31 -24.21
N LEU A 85 -12.22 4.80 -25.31
CA LEU A 85 -10.99 4.24 -25.87
C LEU A 85 -9.83 4.32 -24.86
N GLN A 86 -9.06 3.24 -24.76
CA GLN A 86 -7.89 3.19 -23.89
C GLN A 86 -6.88 4.26 -24.29
N ARG A 87 -6.45 5.07 -23.32
CA ARG A 87 -5.43 6.11 -23.55
C ARG A 87 -4.08 5.45 -23.86
N ARG A 88 -3.33 6.04 -24.80
CA ARG A 88 -1.96 5.61 -25.10
C ARG A 88 -1.04 5.99 -23.94
N LEU A 89 -0.30 5.02 -23.41
CA LEU A 89 0.71 5.22 -22.37
C LEU A 89 2.12 5.09 -22.98
N ASN A 90 3.10 5.75 -22.35
CA ASN A 90 4.50 5.53 -22.66
C ASN A 90 4.87 4.05 -22.36
N PRO A 91 5.65 3.35 -23.21
CA PRO A 91 6.07 1.98 -22.98
C PRO A 91 6.62 1.70 -21.56
N THR A 92 7.42 2.60 -20.99
CA THR A 92 7.95 2.45 -19.63
C THR A 92 6.84 2.45 -18.58
N LEU A 93 5.88 3.38 -18.70
CA LEU A 93 4.73 3.44 -17.79
C LEU A 93 3.79 2.25 -17.97
N MET A 94 3.68 1.73 -19.20
CA MET A 94 2.88 0.54 -19.47
C MET A 94 3.46 -0.70 -18.79
N GLU A 95 4.79 -0.86 -18.81
CA GLU A 95 5.44 -1.99 -18.14
C GLU A 95 5.26 -1.94 -16.62
N VAL A 96 5.51 -0.78 -16.02
CA VAL A 96 5.28 -0.56 -14.58
C VAL A 96 3.81 -0.78 -14.23
N GLY A 97 2.89 -0.20 -15.01
CA GLY A 97 1.45 -0.36 -14.79
C GLY A 97 0.99 -1.81 -14.89
N LYS A 98 1.48 -2.57 -15.88
CA LYS A 98 1.19 -4.01 -15.99
C LYS A 98 1.66 -4.78 -14.77
N LYS A 99 2.86 -4.48 -14.26
CA LYS A 99 3.40 -5.13 -13.07
C LYS A 99 2.54 -4.87 -11.84
N GLU A 100 2.10 -3.62 -11.62
CA GLU A 100 1.23 -3.28 -10.50
C GLU A 100 -0.17 -3.92 -10.64
N VAL A 101 -0.76 -3.92 -11.84
CA VAL A 101 -2.04 -4.58 -12.10
C VAL A 101 -1.98 -6.08 -11.80
N LEU A 102 -0.88 -6.75 -12.15
CA LEU A 102 -0.70 -8.17 -11.83
C LEU A 102 -0.65 -8.42 -10.32
N LYS A 103 0.10 -7.60 -9.56
CA LYS A 103 0.12 -7.72 -8.10
C LYS A 103 -1.30 -7.62 -7.49
N LEU A 104 -2.09 -6.64 -7.93
CA LEU A 104 -3.47 -6.44 -7.45
C LEU A 104 -4.39 -7.61 -7.81
N LYS A 105 -4.16 -8.24 -8.96
CA LYS A 105 -4.89 -9.43 -9.39
C LYS A 105 -4.52 -10.64 -8.54
N ASP A 106 -3.24 -10.81 -8.21
CA ASP A 106 -2.74 -11.94 -7.43
C ASP A 106 -3.29 -11.92 -5.99
N VAL A 107 -3.46 -10.73 -5.40
CA VAL A 107 -4.11 -10.57 -4.07
C VAL A 107 -5.65 -10.55 -4.13
N GLY A 108 -6.26 -10.68 -5.32
CA GLY A 108 -7.71 -10.77 -5.47
C GLY A 108 -8.49 -9.46 -5.31
N ILE A 109 -7.82 -8.31 -5.27
CA ILE A 109 -8.48 -6.98 -5.21
C ILE A 109 -9.19 -6.67 -6.53
N ILE A 110 -8.62 -7.10 -7.66
CA ILE A 110 -9.22 -6.95 -8.99
C ILE A 110 -9.41 -8.30 -9.67
N TYR A 111 -10.45 -8.41 -10.49
CA TYR A 111 -10.75 -9.60 -11.27
C TYR A 111 -11.06 -9.24 -12.73
N PRO A 112 -10.82 -10.16 -13.68
CA PRO A 112 -11.19 -9.92 -15.07
C PRO A 112 -12.71 -9.87 -15.20
N VAL A 113 -13.21 -8.79 -15.79
CA VAL A 113 -14.62 -8.69 -16.18
C VAL A 113 -14.75 -9.26 -17.60
N PRO A 114 -15.70 -10.17 -17.88
CA PRO A 114 -15.93 -10.63 -19.23
C PRO A 114 -16.30 -9.43 -20.11
N ASN A 115 -15.72 -9.36 -21.32
CA ASN A 115 -16.05 -8.29 -22.26
C ASN A 115 -17.54 -8.37 -22.58
N SER A 116 -18.29 -7.35 -22.18
CA SER A 116 -19.64 -7.12 -22.69
C SER A 116 -19.51 -6.85 -24.19
N MET A 117 -19.81 -7.85 -25.02
CA MET A 117 -20.07 -7.63 -26.44
C MET A 117 -21.44 -7.01 -26.62
#